data_AF-A0A8B5X3Q1-F1
#
_entry.id   AF-A0A8B5X3Q1-F1
#
_cell.length_a   1.000
_cell.length_b   1.000
_cell.length_c   1.000
_cell.angle_alpha   90.00
_cell.angle_beta   90.00
_cell.angle_gamma   90.00
#
_symmetry.space_group_name_H-M   'P 1'
#
loop_
_entity.id
_entity.type
_entity.pdbx_description
1 polymer ?
#
loop_
_entity_poly.entity_id
_entity_poly.type
_entity_poly.pdbx_seq_one_letter_code
_entity_poly.pdbx_strand_id
1 'polypeptide(L)'
;FLDSPNGYGILTLHRPSNVDDPATLKRLLAVLSELSADLPLVFPVHPRTRAMIEQAGLSAALDSPRFCCLPPLGYLEMLGLMRGARLALTDSGGVQEETTALGIPCLTLRENTERPSTVSEGTNTVVGADPERIRAAFHEVIAGGGKAGRIPEYWDGRAAERIVAKLAEWLGASA
;
A
#
# COMPACT_ATOMS: atom_id res chain seq x y z
N PHE A 1 -11.79 -7.24 14.23
CA PHE A 1 -10.33 -7.11 14.40
C PHE A 1 -9.82 -5.68 14.22
N LEU A 2 -10.63 -4.74 13.71
CA LEU A 2 -10.21 -3.33 13.58
C LEU A 2 -9.83 -2.72 14.94
N ASP A 3 -10.56 -3.09 16.01
CA ASP A 3 -10.26 -2.67 17.40
C ASP A 3 -9.33 -3.64 18.15
N SER A 4 -8.69 -4.58 17.44
CA SER A 4 -7.78 -5.54 18.06
C SER A 4 -6.47 -4.86 18.47
N PRO A 5 -5.89 -5.19 19.65
CA PRO A 5 -4.59 -4.65 20.05
C PRO A 5 -3.46 -5.05 19.09
N ASN A 6 -3.63 -6.12 18.31
CA ASN A 6 -2.64 -6.54 17.30
C ASN A 6 -2.73 -5.74 15.99
N GLY A 7 -3.77 -4.93 15.81
CA GLY A 7 -4.03 -4.12 14.63
C GLY A 7 -4.47 -4.92 13.39
N TYR A 8 -4.37 -4.28 12.23
CA TYR A 8 -4.63 -4.85 10.91
C TYR A 8 -3.63 -4.32 9.89
N GLY A 9 -3.49 -5.04 8.78
CA GLY A 9 -2.79 -4.58 7.60
C GLY A 9 -3.80 -4.04 6.59
N ILE A 10 -3.39 -3.04 5.81
CA ILE A 10 -4.16 -2.60 4.65
C ILE A 10 -3.52 -3.16 3.38
N LEU A 11 -4.35 -3.67 2.46
CA LEU A 11 -3.92 -4.18 1.18
C LEU A 11 -4.53 -3.36 0.06
N THR A 12 -3.72 -2.98 -0.92
CA THR A 12 -4.22 -2.50 -2.22
C THR A 12 -3.46 -3.20 -3.34
N LEU A 13 -4.18 -3.72 -4.32
CA LEU A 13 -3.61 -4.37 -5.49
C LEU A 13 -4.45 -3.97 -6.71
N HIS A 14 -3.83 -3.39 -7.73
CA HIS A 14 -4.52 -2.93 -8.95
C HIS A 14 -3.61 -2.71 -10.17
N ARG A 15 -2.28 -2.86 -10.03
CA ARG A 15 -1.34 -2.67 -11.14
C ARG A 15 -1.45 -3.85 -12.11
N PRO A 16 -1.49 -3.58 -13.44
CA PRO A 16 -1.52 -4.63 -14.46
C PRO A 16 -0.47 -5.72 -14.26
N SER A 17 0.76 -5.35 -13.88
CA SER A 17 1.86 -6.29 -13.63
C SER A 17 1.57 -7.35 -12.56
N ASN A 18 0.62 -7.09 -11.66
CA ASN A 18 0.23 -8.01 -10.59
C ASN A 18 -1.10 -8.71 -10.84
N VAL A 19 -2.05 -8.03 -11.50
CA VAL A 19 -3.45 -8.50 -11.55
C VAL A 19 -3.86 -9.08 -12.90
N ASP A 20 -3.18 -8.75 -14.00
CA ASP A 20 -3.61 -9.18 -15.33
C ASP A 20 -3.14 -10.61 -15.67
N ASP A 21 -2.02 -11.05 -15.09
CA ASP A 21 -1.54 -12.43 -15.23
C ASP A 21 -2.15 -13.32 -14.12
N PRO A 22 -3.01 -14.30 -14.46
CA PRO A 22 -3.68 -15.13 -13.47
C PRO A 22 -2.72 -15.93 -12.58
N ALA A 23 -1.56 -16.34 -13.11
CA ALA A 23 -0.59 -17.10 -12.33
C ALA A 23 0.06 -16.22 -11.24
N THR A 24 0.42 -14.99 -11.59
CA THR A 24 0.97 -14.00 -10.66
C THR A 24 -0.06 -13.57 -9.62
N LEU A 25 -1.27 -13.25 -10.06
CA LEU A 25 -2.38 -12.91 -9.17
C LEU A 25 -2.67 -14.05 -8.18
N LYS A 26 -2.71 -15.31 -8.66
CA LYS A 26 -2.92 -16.49 -7.80
C LYS A 26 -1.83 -16.63 -6.74
N ARG A 27 -0.55 -16.47 -7.11
CA ARG A 27 0.56 -16.57 -6.15
C ARG A 27 0.49 -15.47 -5.09
N LEU A 28 0.21 -14.23 -5.51
CA LEU A 28 0.06 -13.09 -4.59
C LEU A 28 -1.11 -13.30 -3.63
N LEU A 29 -2.29 -13.69 -4.13
CA LEU A 29 -3.45 -13.93 -3.27
C LEU A 29 -3.22 -15.09 -2.30
N ALA A 30 -2.54 -16.16 -2.72
CA ALA A 30 -2.22 -17.27 -1.84
C ALA A 30 -1.35 -16.82 -0.66
N VAL A 31 -0.24 -16.11 -0.91
CA VAL A 31 0.63 -15.62 0.18
C VAL A 31 -0.09 -14.58 1.04
N LEU A 32 -0.85 -13.65 0.45
CA LEU A 32 -1.60 -12.64 1.22
C LEU A 32 -2.68 -13.28 2.10
N SER A 33 -3.36 -14.30 1.60
CA SER A 33 -4.37 -15.05 2.35
C SER A 33 -3.74 -15.81 3.52
N GLU A 34 -2.57 -16.40 3.30
CA GLU A 34 -1.78 -17.02 4.37
C GLU A 34 -1.36 -16.00 5.45
N LEU A 35 -0.77 -14.88 5.05
CA LEU A 35 -0.33 -13.82 5.98
C LEU A 35 -1.48 -13.19 6.75
N SER A 36 -2.71 -13.24 6.21
CA SER A 36 -3.91 -12.80 6.91
C SER A 36 -4.17 -13.56 8.22
N ALA A 37 -3.63 -14.77 8.37
CA ALA A 37 -3.69 -15.57 9.60
C ALA A 37 -2.90 -14.93 10.76
N ASP A 38 -1.82 -14.21 10.45
CA ASP A 38 -0.98 -13.51 11.44
C ASP A 38 -1.55 -12.11 11.71
N LEU A 39 -1.71 -11.30 10.66
CA LEU A 39 -2.29 -9.95 10.73
C LEU A 39 -3.50 -9.86 9.80
N PRO A 40 -4.71 -9.59 10.32
CA PRO A 40 -5.88 -9.45 9.46
C PRO A 40 -5.66 -8.39 8.39
N LEU A 41 -6.07 -8.67 7.15
CA LEU A 41 -5.93 -7.76 6.03
C LEU A 41 -7.27 -7.13 5.69
N VAL A 42 -7.28 -5.80 5.56
CA VAL A 42 -8.40 -5.03 5.01
C VAL A 42 -8.05 -4.68 3.57
N PHE A 43 -8.87 -5.12 2.64
CA PHE A 43 -8.64 -4.99 1.21
C PHE A 43 -9.80 -4.27 0.51
N PRO A 44 -9.74 -2.93 0.37
CA PRO A 44 -10.58 -2.20 -0.56
C PRO A 44 -10.28 -2.66 -2.00
N VAL A 45 -11.09 -3.57 -2.52
CA VAL A 45 -10.78 -4.27 -3.77
C VAL A 45 -11.07 -3.35 -4.95
N HIS A 46 -10.02 -2.99 -5.68
CA HIS A 46 -10.15 -2.21 -6.91
C HIS A 46 -11.01 -2.97 -7.95
N PRO A 47 -11.89 -2.30 -8.73
CA PRO A 47 -12.78 -2.97 -9.68
C PRO A 47 -12.06 -3.87 -10.69
N ARG A 48 -10.89 -3.44 -11.19
CA ARG A 48 -10.02 -4.26 -12.06
C ARG A 48 -9.65 -5.59 -11.39
N THR A 49 -9.15 -5.53 -10.17
CA THR A 49 -8.65 -6.69 -9.44
C THR A 49 -9.78 -7.65 -9.12
N ARG A 50 -10.95 -7.12 -8.73
CA ARG A 50 -12.16 -7.93 -8.54
C ARG A 50 -12.52 -8.69 -9.81
N ALA A 51 -12.56 -8.01 -10.96
CA ALA A 51 -12.86 -8.63 -12.24
C ALA A 51 -11.85 -9.74 -12.62
N MET A 52 -10.55 -9.49 -12.42
CA MET A 52 -9.51 -10.49 -12.72
C MET A 52 -9.60 -11.72 -11.79
N ILE A 53 -9.92 -11.52 -10.51
CA ILE A 53 -10.13 -12.61 -9.54
C ILE A 53 -11.29 -13.50 -9.96
N GLU A 54 -12.42 -12.89 -10.33
CA GLU A 54 -13.62 -13.62 -10.77
C GLU A 54 -13.34 -14.38 -12.08
N GLN A 55 -12.72 -13.74 -13.06
CA GLN A 55 -12.37 -14.36 -14.34
C GLN A 55 -11.40 -15.54 -14.20
N ALA A 56 -10.45 -15.44 -13.26
CA ALA A 56 -9.48 -16.49 -13.00
C ALA A 56 -10.01 -17.60 -12.05
N GLY A 57 -11.25 -17.49 -11.56
CA GLY A 57 -11.82 -18.45 -10.60
C GLY A 57 -11.11 -18.45 -9.24
N LEU A 58 -10.54 -17.31 -8.83
CA LEU A 58 -9.71 -17.17 -7.63
C LEU A 58 -10.48 -16.66 -6.41
N SER A 59 -11.80 -16.52 -6.48
CA SER A 59 -12.62 -15.94 -5.41
C SER A 59 -12.45 -16.65 -4.06
N ALA A 60 -12.20 -17.96 -4.07
CA ALA A 60 -11.94 -18.73 -2.85
C ALA A 60 -10.68 -18.29 -2.08
N ALA A 61 -9.71 -17.64 -2.75
CA ALA A 61 -8.52 -17.11 -2.08
C ALA A 61 -8.84 -15.94 -1.13
N LEU A 62 -10.00 -15.30 -1.32
CA LEU A 62 -10.49 -14.20 -0.48
C LEU A 62 -11.46 -14.68 0.62
N ASP A 63 -11.80 -15.96 0.65
CA ASP A 63 -12.76 -16.52 1.60
C ASP A 63 -12.09 -16.83 2.95
N SER A 64 -11.82 -15.76 3.71
CA SER A 64 -11.21 -15.84 5.04
C SER A 64 -11.80 -14.78 5.98
N PRO A 65 -12.14 -15.14 7.23
CA PRO A 65 -12.64 -14.18 8.22
C PRO A 65 -11.59 -13.13 8.64
N ARG A 66 -10.32 -13.35 8.31
CA ARG A 66 -9.22 -12.39 8.54
C ARG A 66 -8.80 -11.64 7.28
N PHE A 67 -9.50 -11.85 6.16
CA PHE A 67 -9.28 -11.16 4.90
C PHE A 67 -10.54 -10.38 4.52
N CYS A 68 -10.70 -9.19 5.10
CA CYS A 68 -11.89 -8.36 4.91
C CYS A 68 -11.81 -7.61 3.57
N CYS A 69 -12.61 -8.07 2.61
CA CYS A 69 -12.76 -7.37 1.33
C CYS A 69 -13.82 -6.28 1.46
N LEU A 70 -13.45 -5.04 1.09
CA LEU A 70 -14.34 -3.88 1.06
C LEU A 70 -14.58 -3.42 -0.38
N PRO A 71 -15.67 -2.69 -0.66
CA PRO A 71 -15.76 -1.89 -1.88
C PRO A 71 -14.66 -0.81 -1.90
N PRO A 72 -14.40 -0.19 -3.07
CA PRO A 72 -13.54 0.99 -3.14
C PRO A 72 -14.00 2.08 -2.17
N LEU A 73 -13.05 2.66 -1.44
CA LEU A 73 -13.29 3.67 -0.42
C LEU A 73 -13.02 5.08 -0.97
N GLY A 74 -13.70 6.07 -0.38
CA GLY A 74 -13.35 7.48 -0.58
C GLY A 74 -12.00 7.81 0.03
N TYR A 75 -11.39 8.92 -0.42
CA TYR A 75 -10.04 9.30 0.00
C TYR A 75 -9.89 9.45 1.52
N LEU A 76 -10.83 10.13 2.19
CA LEU A 76 -10.78 10.33 3.65
C LEU A 76 -10.95 9.03 4.44
N GLU A 77 -11.78 8.12 3.95
CA GLU A 77 -11.99 6.81 4.56
C GLU A 77 -10.72 5.96 4.44
N MET A 78 -10.11 5.94 3.25
CA MET A 78 -8.83 5.29 3.01
C MET A 78 -7.72 5.87 3.90
N LEU A 79 -7.66 7.20 4.05
CA LEU A 79 -6.68 7.87 4.90
C LEU A 79 -6.87 7.49 6.38
N GLY A 80 -8.11 7.45 6.86
CA GLY A 80 -8.44 6.99 8.22
C GLY A 80 -8.04 5.54 8.46
N LEU A 81 -8.29 4.66 7.49
CA LEU A 81 -7.91 3.26 7.53
C LEU A 81 -6.39 3.08 7.52
N MET A 82 -5.66 3.82 6.68
CA MET A 82 -4.19 3.77 6.66
C MET A 82 -3.59 4.27 7.96
N ARG A 83 -4.10 5.37 8.53
CA ARG A 83 -3.59 5.95 9.78
C ARG A 83 -3.66 4.97 10.96
N GLY A 84 -4.63 4.07 10.97
CA GLY A 84 -4.77 3.03 12.00
C GLY A 84 -4.11 1.69 11.66
N ALA A 85 -3.53 1.54 10.46
CA ALA A 85 -2.94 0.29 10.03
C ALA A 85 -1.57 0.06 10.68
N ARG A 86 -1.26 -1.20 10.96
CA ARG A 86 0.08 -1.62 11.41
C ARG A 86 1.07 -1.72 10.25
N LEU A 87 0.57 -2.01 9.06
CA LEU A 87 1.34 -2.25 7.85
C LEU A 87 0.47 -2.01 6.62
N ALA A 88 1.06 -1.44 5.57
CA ALA A 88 0.45 -1.41 4.24
C ALA A 88 1.17 -2.37 3.28
N LEU A 89 0.42 -3.21 2.58
CA LEU A 89 0.91 -3.98 1.42
C LEU A 89 0.28 -3.38 0.18
N THR A 90 1.08 -2.89 -0.76
CA THR A 90 0.54 -2.07 -1.86
C THR A 90 1.32 -2.19 -3.15
N ASP A 91 0.63 -2.03 -4.29
CA ASP A 91 1.25 -1.71 -5.58
C ASP A 91 0.94 -0.28 -6.06
N SER A 92 0.28 0.51 -5.21
CA SER A 92 -0.09 1.90 -5.48
C SER A 92 1.06 2.85 -5.21
N GLY A 93 1.33 3.74 -6.15
CA GLY A 93 2.30 4.83 -5.95
C GLY A 93 1.83 5.82 -4.88
N GLY A 94 0.55 6.19 -4.91
CA GLY A 94 -0.02 7.13 -3.94
C GLY A 94 0.02 6.58 -2.51
N VAL A 95 -0.33 5.32 -2.31
CA VAL A 95 -0.29 4.69 -0.97
C VAL A 95 1.13 4.62 -0.43
N GLN A 96 2.15 4.41 -1.28
CA GLN A 96 3.55 4.48 -0.84
C GLN A 96 3.92 5.86 -0.28
N GLU A 97 3.43 6.92 -0.91
CA GLU A 97 3.65 8.30 -0.46
C GLU A 97 2.83 8.61 0.81
N GLU A 98 1.55 8.27 0.82
CA GLU A 98 0.64 8.52 1.94
C GLU A 98 1.10 7.78 3.21
N THR A 99 1.51 6.52 3.09
CA THR A 99 2.01 5.73 4.23
C THR A 99 3.33 6.28 4.77
N THR A 100 4.22 6.77 3.89
CA THR A 100 5.45 7.47 4.32
C THR A 100 5.11 8.74 5.09
N ALA A 101 4.16 9.55 4.59
CA ALA A 101 3.72 10.77 5.27
C ALA A 101 3.06 10.48 6.63
N LEU A 102 2.36 9.35 6.75
CA LEU A 102 1.72 8.90 7.98
C LEU A 102 2.64 8.15 8.95
N GLY A 103 3.87 7.80 8.55
CA GLY A 103 4.79 6.97 9.35
C GLY A 103 4.37 5.50 9.46
N ILE A 104 3.59 5.00 8.49
CA ILE A 104 3.11 3.62 8.46
C ILE A 104 4.08 2.76 7.62
N PRO A 105 4.61 1.65 8.15
CA PRO A 105 5.43 0.71 7.38
C PRO A 105 4.72 0.26 6.10
N CYS A 106 5.45 0.24 4.99
CA CYS A 106 4.88 -0.10 3.68
C CYS A 106 5.72 -1.16 2.97
N LEU A 107 5.08 -2.22 2.48
CA LEU A 107 5.68 -3.22 1.61
C LEU A 107 5.12 -3.06 0.20
N THR A 108 5.98 -2.63 -0.73
CA THR A 108 5.60 -2.46 -2.13
C THR A 108 5.70 -3.79 -2.86
N LEU A 109 4.55 -4.30 -3.32
CA LEU A 109 4.37 -5.54 -4.07
C LEU A 109 4.70 -5.34 -5.56
N ARG A 110 5.83 -4.71 -5.86
CA ARG A 110 6.32 -4.45 -7.23
C ARG A 110 7.83 -4.66 -7.27
N GLU A 111 8.38 -4.96 -8.44
CA GLU A 111 9.83 -5.11 -8.60
C GLU A 111 10.59 -3.77 -8.53
N ASN A 112 9.90 -2.66 -8.73
CA ASN A 112 10.46 -1.31 -8.66
C ASN A 112 9.38 -0.29 -8.24
N THR A 113 9.85 0.92 -7.93
CA THR A 113 8.98 2.06 -7.62
C THR A 113 9.49 3.35 -8.27
N GLU A 114 8.55 4.14 -8.77
CA GLU A 114 8.74 5.53 -9.20
C GLU A 114 8.84 6.52 -8.03
N ARG A 115 8.77 6.04 -6.77
CA ARG A 115 8.79 6.82 -5.54
C ARG A 115 10.05 6.52 -4.70
N PRO A 116 11.28 6.75 -5.22
CA PRO A 116 12.51 6.33 -4.55
C PRO A 116 12.67 6.94 -3.16
N SER A 117 12.18 8.16 -2.91
CA SER A 117 12.24 8.81 -1.59
C SER A 117 11.49 8.03 -0.51
N THR A 118 10.39 7.35 -0.85
CA THR A 118 9.66 6.48 0.10
C THR A 118 10.52 5.31 0.57
N VAL A 119 11.48 4.88 -0.26
CA VAL A 119 12.40 3.77 0.04
C VAL A 119 13.70 4.28 0.65
N SER A 120 14.31 5.34 0.15
CA SER A 120 15.59 5.83 0.68
C SER A 120 15.43 6.53 2.02
N GLU A 121 14.33 7.27 2.21
CA GLU A 121 14.09 8.11 3.39
C GLU A 121 12.84 7.67 4.17
N GLY A 122 11.79 7.24 3.46
CA GLY A 122 10.49 6.92 4.03
C GLY A 122 10.36 5.53 4.64
N THR A 123 9.11 5.07 4.74
CA THR A 123 8.70 3.83 5.44
C THR A 123 8.65 2.60 4.54
N ASN A 124 8.95 2.76 3.25
CA ASN A 124 8.66 1.76 2.22
C ASN A 124 9.83 0.79 2.00
N THR A 125 9.50 -0.47 1.79
CA THR A 125 10.40 -1.54 1.35
C THR A 125 9.82 -2.20 0.10
N VAL A 126 10.59 -2.25 -0.98
CA VAL A 126 10.18 -2.87 -2.26
C VAL A 126 10.50 -4.36 -2.22
N VAL A 127 9.47 -5.21 -2.25
CA VAL A 127 9.60 -6.65 -2.03
C VAL A 127 9.35 -7.50 -3.27
N GLY A 128 8.84 -6.91 -4.35
CA GLY A 128 8.49 -7.66 -5.56
C GLY A 128 7.18 -8.44 -5.42
N ALA A 129 7.00 -9.39 -6.34
CA ALA A 129 5.86 -10.33 -6.32
C ALA A 129 6.25 -11.76 -5.88
N ASP A 130 7.47 -11.94 -5.38
CA ASP A 130 7.98 -13.22 -4.89
C ASP A 130 7.41 -13.54 -3.49
N PRO A 131 6.63 -14.64 -3.33
CA PRO A 131 6.03 -15.03 -2.05
C PRO A 131 7.02 -15.12 -0.88
N GLU A 132 8.23 -15.62 -1.12
CA GLU A 132 9.21 -15.80 -0.03
C GLU A 132 9.76 -14.45 0.46
N ARG A 133 10.01 -13.51 -0.46
CA ARG A 133 10.41 -12.15 -0.11
C ARG A 133 9.30 -11.40 0.61
N ILE A 134 8.05 -11.55 0.15
CA ILE A 134 6.88 -10.95 0.80
C ILE A 134 6.73 -11.47 2.24
N ARG A 135 6.82 -12.79 2.42
CA ARG A 135 6.72 -13.45 3.72
C ARG A 135 7.81 -12.97 4.69
N ALA A 136 9.06 -13.01 4.26
CA ALA A 136 10.19 -12.58 5.08
C ALA A 136 10.04 -11.12 5.53
N ALA A 137 9.75 -10.21 4.60
CA ALA A 137 9.59 -8.79 4.91
C ALA A 137 8.35 -8.52 5.79
N PHE A 138 7.24 -9.23 5.56
CA PHE A 138 6.06 -9.14 6.41
C PHE A 138 6.39 -9.54 7.85
N HIS A 139 7.00 -10.70 8.07
CA HIS A 139 7.34 -11.16 9.42
C HIS A 139 8.37 -10.27 10.11
N GLU A 140 9.31 -9.68 9.37
CA GLU A 140 10.22 -8.66 9.89
C GLU A 140 9.46 -7.43 10.40
N VAL A 141 8.47 -6.93 9.64
CA VAL A 141 7.63 -5.80 10.06
C VAL A 141 6.78 -6.15 11.28
N ILE A 142 6.17 -7.34 11.31
CA ILE A 142 5.35 -7.77 12.45
C ILE A 142 6.20 -7.89 13.72
N ALA A 143 7.41 -8.44 13.63
CA ALA A 143 8.29 -8.61 14.78
C ALA A 143 8.96 -7.30 15.24
N GLY A 144 9.41 -6.47 14.29
CA GLY A 144 10.26 -5.30 14.56
C GLY A 144 9.58 -3.93 14.41
N GLY A 145 8.32 -3.88 13.98
CA GLY A 145 7.60 -2.63 13.70
C GLY A 145 7.90 -2.02 12.33
N GLY A 146 8.77 -2.65 11.53
CA GLY A 146 9.09 -2.23 10.17
C GLY A 146 9.96 -0.98 10.09
N LYS A 147 10.12 -0.48 8.86
CA LYS A 147 10.93 0.71 8.60
C LYS A 147 10.22 1.97 9.07
N ALA A 148 10.77 2.63 10.08
CA ALA A 148 10.22 3.88 10.60
C ALA A 148 10.33 5.05 9.59
N GLY A 149 11.49 5.16 8.93
CA GLY A 149 11.75 6.23 7.97
C GLY A 149 11.68 7.64 8.55
N ARG A 150 11.60 8.63 7.67
CA ARG A 150 11.27 10.03 7.95
C ARG A 150 10.43 10.59 6.81
N ILE A 151 9.73 11.69 7.09
CA ILE A 151 9.09 12.48 6.05
C ILE A 151 10.19 13.10 5.17
N PRO A 152 10.21 12.84 3.85
CA PRO A 152 11.21 13.40 2.94
C PRO A 152 11.20 14.93 2.91
N GLU A 153 12.30 15.52 2.45
CA GLU A 153 12.38 16.97 2.24
C GLU A 153 11.27 17.43 1.28
N TYR A 154 10.67 18.60 1.58
CA TYR A 154 9.53 19.20 0.86
C TYR A 154 8.15 18.55 1.04
N TRP A 155 8.03 17.48 1.83
CA TRP A 155 6.74 16.86 2.17
C TRP A 155 6.07 17.53 3.37
N ASP A 156 6.17 18.86 3.45
CA ASP A 156 5.72 19.69 4.57
C ASP A 156 4.32 20.29 4.36
N GLY A 157 3.59 19.81 3.36
CA GLY A 157 2.27 20.32 3.00
C GLY A 157 2.28 21.66 2.24
N ARG A 158 3.44 22.23 1.93
CA ARG A 158 3.55 23.56 1.28
C ARG A 158 3.82 23.50 -0.21
N ALA A 159 3.56 22.35 -0.84
CA ALA A 159 3.78 22.15 -2.28
C ALA A 159 3.00 23.17 -3.13
N ALA A 160 1.71 23.39 -2.81
CA ALA A 160 0.87 24.34 -3.54
C ALA A 160 1.42 25.78 -3.49
N GLU A 161 1.84 26.24 -2.31
CA GLU A 161 2.44 27.57 -2.13
C GLU A 161 3.71 27.75 -2.98
N ARG A 162 4.60 26.75 -2.99
CA ARG A 162 5.82 26.78 -3.80
C ARG A 162 5.53 26.77 -5.29
N ILE A 163 4.56 25.97 -5.72
CA ILE A 163 4.14 25.90 -7.13
C ILE A 163 3.57 27.25 -7.57
N VAL A 164 2.66 27.84 -6.80
CA VAL A 164 2.09 29.16 -7.09
C VAL A 164 3.19 30.23 -7.16
N ALA A 165 4.13 30.25 -6.22
CA ALA A 165 5.24 31.19 -6.23
C ALA A 165 6.09 31.06 -7.51
N LYS A 166 6.38 29.83 -7.95
CA LYS A 166 7.14 29.58 -9.19
C LYS A 166 6.37 29.96 -10.45
N LEU A 167 5.06 29.76 -10.46
CA LEU A 167 4.21 30.18 -11.58
C LEU A 167 4.12 31.71 -11.66
N ALA A 168 4.01 32.41 -10.53
CA ALA A 168 4.00 33.87 -10.49
C ALA A 168 5.31 34.47 -11.01
N GLU A 169 6.45 33.92 -10.56
CA GLU A 169 7.79 34.28 -11.06
C GLU A 169 7.88 34.09 -12.59
N TRP A 170 7.41 32.95 -13.09
CA TRP A 170 7.44 32.64 -14.52
C TRP A 170 6.54 33.55 -15.37
N LEU A 171 5.37 33.93 -14.85
CA LEU A 171 4.43 34.83 -15.53
C LEU A 171 4.87 36.30 -15.53
N GLY A 172 5.96 36.66 -14.83
CA GLY A 172 6.37 38.05 -14.65
C GLY A 172 5.41 38.86 -13.78
N ALA A 173 4.55 38.18 -13.02
CA ALA A 173 3.74 38.81 -12.00
C ALA A 173 4.64 39.08 -10.79
N SER A 174 5.21 40.28 -10.73
CA SER A 174 5.82 40.78 -9.49
C SER A 174 4.78 40.71 -8.38
N ALA A 175 5.19 40.18 -7.21
CA ALA A 175 4.37 40.11 -6.00
C ALA A 175 3.83 41.48 -5.58
#